data_AF-A0A3P8WP29-F1
#
_entry.id   AF-A0A3P8WP29-F1
#
_cell.length_a   1.000
_cell.length_b   1.000
_cell.length_c   1.000
_cell.angle_alpha   90.00
_cell.angle_beta   90.00
_cell.angle_gamma   90.00
#
_symmetry.space_group_name_H-M   'P 1'
#
loop_
_entity.id
_entity.type
_entity.pdbx_description
1 polymer ?
#
loop_
_entity_poly.entity_id
_entity_poly.type
_entity_poly.pdbx_seq_one_letter_code
_entity_poly.pdbx_strand_id
1 'polypeptide(L)'
;MFLHTLLVVLTDLTAHLLGSKVFRKHFHLLLSAVVMFGPALSYWVSSHSVFAKRSHFIYRVFLRSGLGWTCIFVGSFMFLLTFSIRRSVALSVRHLSRIGVAVGLWHSFCRILSYLEDATGSCYESLGSEANDGQPLLLLREDRGKSECLKAGLLWRGYEVSEDVFLLCLCCLLLAEETAVFGPYLSLGGVSDAPLRILFLFCVLLLGLWIFLLLCLLAYFPQFPAQLLGGAVGCLSWRGLYQGWYRNGPSWFCPGRPGLGLLNTKTESSEANGKELSHDHNS
;
A
#
# COMPACT_ATOMS: atom_id res chain seq x y z
N MET A 1 -19.12 29.68 3.06
CA MET A 1 -19.22 29.28 1.64
C MET A 1 -17.86 28.90 1.04
N PHE A 2 -16.82 29.73 1.11
CA PHE A 2 -15.52 29.46 0.48
C PHE A 2 -14.88 28.10 0.83
N LEU A 3 -14.79 27.75 2.12
CA LEU A 3 -14.22 26.47 2.58
C LEU A 3 -14.96 25.24 2.03
N HIS A 4 -16.28 25.30 1.97
CA HIS A 4 -17.10 24.22 1.43
C HIS A 4 -16.89 24.08 -0.09
N THR A 5 -16.87 25.20 -0.82
CA THR A 5 -16.58 25.20 -2.26
C THR A 5 -15.19 24.64 -2.54
N LEU A 6 -14.18 25.07 -1.78
CA LEU A 6 -12.81 24.57 -1.89
C LEU A 6 -12.74 23.06 -1.63
N LEU A 7 -13.41 22.58 -0.58
CA LEU A 7 -13.49 21.16 -0.25
C LEU A 7 -14.08 20.35 -1.41
N VAL A 8 -15.19 20.81 -1.99
CA VAL A 8 -15.84 20.14 -3.13
C VAL A 8 -14.92 20.12 -4.34
N VAL A 9 -14.35 21.27 -4.73
CA VAL A 9 -13.47 21.36 -5.91
C VAL A 9 -12.23 20.48 -5.77
N LEU A 10 -11.55 20.54 -4.62
CA LEU A 10 -10.35 19.73 -4.38
C LEU A 10 -10.67 18.25 -4.40
N THR A 11 -11.79 17.86 -3.77
CA THR A 11 -12.24 16.47 -3.72
C THR A 11 -12.62 15.95 -5.09
N ASP A 12 -13.38 16.72 -5.88
CA ASP A 12 -13.83 16.30 -7.21
C ASP A 12 -12.64 16.17 -8.17
N LEU A 13 -11.69 17.11 -8.14
CA LEU A 13 -10.48 17.06 -8.95
C LEU A 13 -9.63 15.82 -8.61
N THR A 14 -9.38 15.59 -7.33
CA THR A 14 -8.57 14.46 -6.87
C THR A 14 -9.27 13.13 -7.11
N ALA A 15 -10.59 13.05 -6.91
CA ALA A 15 -11.39 11.87 -7.22
C ALA A 15 -11.41 11.55 -8.71
N HIS A 16 -11.48 12.57 -9.58
CA HIS A 16 -11.42 12.37 -11.03
C HIS A 16 -10.04 11.87 -11.48
N LEU A 17 -8.96 12.44 -10.92
CA LEU A 17 -7.59 12.01 -11.19
C LEU A 17 -7.37 10.53 -10.79
N LEU A 18 -7.73 10.19 -9.55
CA LEU A 18 -7.56 8.83 -9.00
C LEU A 18 -8.50 7.80 -9.65
N GLY A 19 -9.71 8.24 -10.01
CA GLY A 19 -10.70 7.42 -10.71
C GLY A 19 -10.40 7.21 -12.19
N SER A 20 -9.45 7.96 -12.77
CA SER A 20 -9.11 7.86 -14.19
C SER A 20 -8.57 6.46 -14.53
N LYS A 21 -8.96 5.96 -15.71
CA LYS A 21 -8.46 4.65 -16.21
C LYS A 21 -6.93 4.65 -16.34
N VAL A 22 -6.35 5.80 -16.68
CA VAL A 22 -4.90 5.98 -16.82
C VAL A 22 -4.22 5.77 -15.47
N PHE A 23 -4.68 6.45 -14.42
CA PHE A 23 -4.12 6.31 -13.08
C PHE A 23 -4.21 4.86 -12.59
N ARG A 24 -5.42 4.27 -12.63
CA ARG A 24 -5.65 2.88 -12.17
C ARG A 24 -4.77 1.86 -12.89
N LYS A 25 -4.54 2.05 -14.20
CA LYS A 25 -3.71 1.13 -14.99
C LYS A 25 -2.22 1.34 -14.76
N HIS A 26 -1.73 2.57 -14.63
CA HIS A 26 -0.30 2.87 -14.66
C HIS A 26 0.33 3.15 -13.29
N PHE A 27 -0.47 3.31 -12.22
CA PHE A 27 0.05 3.62 -10.90
C PHE A 27 1.06 2.58 -10.38
N HIS A 28 0.81 1.28 -10.63
CA HIS A 28 1.76 0.23 -10.25
C HIS A 28 3.09 0.30 -11.03
N LEU A 29 3.07 0.80 -12.27
CA LEU A 29 4.28 1.02 -13.07
C LEU A 29 5.07 2.22 -12.55
N LEU A 30 4.37 3.30 -12.17
CA LEU A 30 4.98 4.44 -11.50
C LEU A 30 5.68 4.00 -10.22
N LEU A 31 5.00 3.21 -9.38
CA LEU A 31 5.58 2.69 -8.13
C LEU A 31 6.79 1.79 -8.39
N SER A 32 6.71 0.92 -9.40
CA SER A 32 7.84 0.06 -9.81
C SER A 32 9.03 0.89 -10.30
N ALA A 33 8.79 1.94 -11.09
CA ALA A 33 9.82 2.87 -11.54
C ALA A 33 10.45 3.63 -10.36
N VAL A 34 9.63 4.08 -9.40
CA VAL A 34 10.12 4.70 -8.16
C VAL A 34 11.02 3.76 -7.38
N VAL A 35 10.67 2.48 -7.22
CA VAL A 35 11.52 1.51 -6.52
C VAL A 35 12.81 1.21 -7.29
N MET A 36 12.74 1.08 -8.62
CA MET A 36 13.91 0.81 -9.46
C MET A 36 14.91 1.96 -9.50
N PHE A 37 14.44 3.19 -9.69
CA PHE A 37 15.28 4.37 -9.89
C PHE A 37 15.47 5.20 -8.62
N GLY A 38 14.62 5.04 -7.61
CA GLY A 38 14.61 5.84 -6.40
C GLY A 38 15.96 5.86 -5.68
N PRO A 39 16.70 4.75 -5.58
CA PRO A 39 18.02 4.81 -4.96
C PRO A 39 19.08 5.58 -5.75
N ALA A 40 18.90 5.84 -7.05
CA ALA A 40 19.78 6.76 -7.77
C ALA A 40 19.68 8.20 -7.23
N LEU A 41 18.60 8.53 -6.51
CA LEU A 41 18.49 9.81 -5.79
C LEU A 41 19.52 9.91 -4.66
N SER A 42 20.08 8.80 -4.16
CA SER A 42 21.10 8.83 -3.11
C SER A 42 22.38 9.57 -3.55
N TYR A 43 22.66 9.64 -4.85
CA TYR A 43 23.81 10.40 -5.38
C TYR A 43 23.63 11.92 -5.28
N TRP A 44 22.39 12.39 -5.19
CA TRP A 44 22.05 13.82 -5.21
C TRP A 44 21.70 14.36 -3.82
N VAL A 45 21.27 13.48 -2.92
CA VAL A 45 20.75 13.87 -1.61
C VAL A 45 21.89 14.00 -0.59
N SER A 46 22.01 15.18 0.04
CA SER A 46 23.00 15.44 1.08
C SER A 46 22.68 14.68 2.37
N SER A 47 23.70 14.02 2.95
CA SER A 47 23.64 13.28 4.21
C SER A 47 23.35 14.14 5.45
N HIS A 48 23.28 15.47 5.32
CA HIS A 48 23.04 16.41 6.43
C HIS A 48 21.55 16.70 6.70
N SER A 49 20.64 16.09 5.95
CA SER A 49 19.20 16.24 6.18
C SER A 49 18.75 15.56 7.47
N VAL A 50 17.75 16.14 8.15
CA VAL A 50 17.10 15.57 9.35
C VAL A 50 16.63 14.12 9.13
N PHE A 51 16.29 13.75 7.89
CA PHE A 51 15.84 12.41 7.52
C PHE A 51 16.96 11.40 7.22
N ALA A 52 18.22 11.84 7.11
CA ALA A 52 19.35 10.95 6.85
C ALA A 52 19.69 10.05 8.06
N LYS A 53 19.23 10.41 9.27
CA LYS A 53 19.49 9.64 10.47
C LYS A 53 18.50 8.48 10.59
N ARG A 54 18.95 7.25 10.31
CA ARG A 54 18.13 6.01 10.44
C ARG A 54 17.51 5.82 11.83
N SER A 55 18.05 6.47 12.85
CA SER A 55 17.53 6.42 14.23
C SER A 55 16.42 7.42 14.53
N HIS A 56 15.93 8.20 13.55
CA HIS A 56 14.82 9.12 13.80
C HIS A 56 13.56 8.33 14.19
N PHE A 57 13.13 8.49 15.44
CA PHE A 57 12.03 7.75 16.04
C PHE A 57 10.73 7.92 15.25
N ILE A 58 10.42 9.17 14.87
CA ILE A 58 9.21 9.53 14.12
C ILE A 58 9.12 8.72 12.81
N TYR A 59 10.22 8.62 12.07
CA TYR A 59 10.27 7.88 10.82
C TYR A 59 9.97 6.39 11.04
N ARG A 60 10.61 5.73 12.02
CA ARG A 60 10.38 4.31 12.30
C ARG A 60 8.97 4.03 12.81
N VAL A 61 8.45 4.89 13.68
CA VAL A 61 7.09 4.74 14.22
C VAL A 61 6.07 4.91 13.10
N PHE A 62 6.25 5.90 12.23
CA PHE A 62 5.30 6.15 11.16
C PHE A 62 5.33 5.04 10.10
N LEU A 63 6.51 4.53 9.74
CA LEU A 63 6.64 3.36 8.86
C LEU A 63 5.95 2.13 9.43
N ARG A 64 6.25 1.76 10.69
CA ARG A 64 5.67 0.57 11.32
C ARG A 64 4.18 0.67 11.57
N SER A 65 3.68 1.88 11.81
CA SER A 65 2.24 2.14 11.96
C SER A 65 1.49 2.26 10.63
N GLY A 66 2.16 2.06 9.48
CA GLY A 66 1.56 2.34 8.19
C GLY A 66 0.32 1.51 7.85
N LEU A 67 0.27 0.25 8.26
CA LEU A 67 -0.95 -0.55 8.14
C LEU A 67 -2.06 -0.05 9.05
N GLY A 68 -1.75 0.34 10.28
CA GLY A 68 -2.74 0.84 11.24
C GLY A 68 -3.46 2.08 10.70
N TRP A 69 -2.70 3.08 10.26
CA TRP A 69 -3.26 4.30 9.66
C TRP A 69 -4.04 4.00 8.39
N THR A 70 -3.50 3.16 7.50
CA THR A 70 -4.20 2.77 6.26
C THR A 70 -5.51 2.05 6.58
N CYS A 71 -5.53 1.13 7.54
CA CYS A 71 -6.75 0.44 7.97
C CYS A 71 -7.79 1.40 8.54
N ILE A 72 -7.37 2.36 9.39
CA ILE A 72 -8.28 3.32 10.01
C ILE A 72 -8.92 4.22 8.95
N PHE A 73 -8.12 4.89 8.12
CA PHE A 73 -8.64 5.86 7.15
C PHE A 73 -9.39 5.18 6.00
N VAL A 74 -8.81 4.14 5.39
CA VAL A 74 -9.46 3.41 4.28
C VAL A 74 -10.67 2.64 4.77
N GLY A 75 -10.56 1.98 5.94
CA GLY A 75 -11.68 1.25 6.52
C GLY A 75 -12.86 2.17 6.82
N SER A 76 -12.60 3.32 7.45
CA SER A 76 -13.63 4.31 7.72
C SER A 76 -14.25 4.85 6.42
N PHE A 77 -13.42 5.11 5.39
CA PHE A 77 -13.88 5.58 4.09
C PHE A 77 -14.80 4.56 3.41
N MET A 78 -14.37 3.30 3.37
CA MET A 78 -15.12 2.18 2.80
C MET A 78 -16.46 1.97 3.52
N PHE A 79 -16.43 2.01 4.86
CA PHE A 79 -17.60 1.83 5.70
C PHE A 79 -18.62 2.95 5.45
N LEU A 80 -18.19 4.22 5.50
CA LEU A 80 -19.07 5.35 5.26
C LEU A 80 -19.61 5.36 3.82
N LEU A 81 -18.77 5.13 2.81
CA LEU A 81 -19.20 5.07 1.42
C LEU A 81 -20.27 3.99 1.21
N THR A 82 -20.03 2.78 1.72
CA THR A 82 -20.98 1.67 1.57
C THR A 82 -22.26 1.91 2.35
N PHE A 83 -22.15 2.42 3.58
CA PHE A 83 -23.29 2.70 4.44
C PHE A 83 -24.17 3.81 3.87
N SER A 84 -23.59 4.88 3.32
CA SER A 84 -24.35 5.96 2.68
C SER A 84 -25.13 5.48 1.46
N ILE A 85 -24.64 4.49 0.71
CA ILE A 85 -25.30 3.99 -0.51
C ILE A 85 -26.33 2.90 -0.21
N ARG A 86 -25.98 1.90 0.60
CA ARG A 86 -26.78 0.67 0.77
C ARG A 86 -27.37 0.48 2.17
N ARG A 87 -26.94 1.25 3.16
CA ARG A 87 -27.29 1.11 4.60
C ARG A 87 -27.17 -0.33 5.14
N SER A 88 -26.34 -1.17 4.52
CA SER A 88 -26.21 -2.59 4.85
C SER A 88 -24.87 -2.88 5.52
N VAL A 89 -24.91 -3.36 6.76
CA VAL A 89 -23.71 -3.72 7.53
C VAL A 89 -23.00 -4.92 6.91
N ALA A 90 -23.73 -5.92 6.41
CA ALA A 90 -23.15 -7.11 5.81
C ALA A 90 -22.28 -6.79 4.58
N LEU A 91 -22.74 -5.86 3.74
CA LEU A 91 -21.97 -5.40 2.58
C LEU A 91 -20.73 -4.60 3.02
N SER A 92 -20.86 -3.72 4.02
CA SER A 92 -19.73 -2.97 4.55
C SER A 92 -18.65 -3.89 5.14
N VAL A 93 -19.04 -4.90 5.92
CA VAL A 93 -18.10 -5.89 6.50
C VAL A 93 -17.39 -6.67 5.39
N ARG A 94 -18.10 -7.04 4.32
CA ARG A 94 -17.50 -7.69 3.15
C ARG A 94 -16.47 -6.80 2.46
N HIS A 95 -16.73 -5.50 2.33
CA HIS A 95 -15.73 -4.59 1.75
C HIS A 95 -14.54 -4.38 2.67
N LEU A 96 -14.75 -4.32 3.99
CA LEU A 96 -13.70 -4.24 5.01
C LEU A 96 -12.84 -5.50 5.08
N SER A 97 -13.39 -6.67 4.77
CA SER A 97 -12.61 -7.92 4.76
C SER A 97 -11.46 -7.90 3.74
N ARG A 98 -11.52 -7.05 2.70
CA ARG A 98 -10.40 -6.83 1.77
C ARG A 98 -9.17 -6.24 2.45
N ILE A 99 -9.38 -5.32 3.38
CA ILE A 99 -8.32 -4.73 4.19
C ILE A 99 -7.76 -5.80 5.13
N GLY A 100 -8.63 -6.58 5.77
CA GLY A 100 -8.24 -7.70 6.63
C GLY A 100 -7.39 -8.73 5.88
N VAL A 101 -7.77 -9.09 4.66
CA VAL A 101 -7.00 -9.97 3.77
C VAL A 101 -5.63 -9.38 3.45
N ALA A 102 -5.54 -8.08 3.13
CA ALA A 102 -4.25 -7.44 2.85
C ALA A 102 -3.31 -7.44 4.07
N VAL A 103 -3.85 -7.17 5.26
CA VAL A 103 -3.10 -7.23 6.53
C VAL A 103 -2.63 -8.66 6.82
N GLY A 104 -3.51 -9.65 6.65
CA GLY A 104 -3.18 -11.06 6.82
C GLY A 104 -2.08 -11.50 5.85
N LEU A 105 -2.22 -11.15 4.57
CA LEU A 105 -1.25 -11.47 3.52
C LEU A 105 0.13 -10.87 3.83
N TRP A 106 0.16 -9.59 4.23
CA TRP A 106 1.37 -8.92 4.67
C TRP A 106 2.05 -9.69 5.81
N HIS A 107 1.31 -10.00 6.87
CA HIS A 107 1.87 -10.68 8.04
C HIS A 107 2.40 -12.08 7.69
N SER A 108 1.66 -12.83 6.85
CA SER A 108 2.10 -14.12 6.32
C SER A 108 3.40 -14.00 5.52
N PHE A 109 3.52 -13.02 4.62
CA PHE A 109 4.75 -12.82 3.85
C PHE A 109 5.92 -12.43 4.73
N CYS A 110 5.75 -11.54 5.71
CA CYS A 110 6.83 -11.23 6.67
C CYS A 110 7.32 -12.47 7.39
N ARG A 111 6.42 -13.31 7.89
CA ARG A 111 6.81 -14.56 8.57
C ARG A 111 7.54 -15.53 7.64
N ILE A 112 7.07 -15.68 6.40
CA ILE A 112 7.72 -16.54 5.41
C ILE A 112 9.11 -15.99 5.06
N LEU A 113 9.24 -14.68 4.84
CA LEU A 113 10.50 -14.03 4.52
C LEU A 113 11.49 -14.13 5.68
N SER A 114 11.07 -13.95 6.94
CA SER A 114 11.94 -14.17 8.10
C SER A 114 12.39 -15.63 8.19
N TYR A 115 11.49 -16.58 7.95
CA TYR A 115 11.85 -18.00 7.94
C TYR A 115 12.83 -18.35 6.81
N LEU A 116 12.64 -17.79 5.62
CA LEU A 116 13.57 -17.95 4.50
C LEU A 116 14.92 -17.29 4.78
N GLU A 117 14.94 -16.12 5.43
CA GLU A 117 16.17 -15.48 5.84
C GLU A 117 16.94 -16.37 6.82
N ASP A 118 16.27 -16.92 7.84
CA ASP A 118 16.87 -17.83 8.81
C ASP A 118 17.37 -19.13 8.17
N ALA A 119 16.68 -19.65 7.15
CA ALA A 119 17.05 -20.89 6.46
C ALA A 119 18.17 -20.70 5.40
N THR A 120 18.27 -19.52 4.80
CA THR A 120 19.27 -19.23 3.75
C THR A 120 20.50 -18.51 4.26
N GLY A 121 20.41 -17.90 5.44
CA GLY A 121 21.50 -17.16 6.03
C GLY A 121 22.51 -18.07 6.69
N SER A 122 23.75 -17.57 6.76
CA SER A 122 24.82 -18.24 7.49
C SER A 122 25.47 -17.27 8.45
N CYS A 123 25.97 -17.83 9.56
CA CYS A 123 26.68 -17.07 10.57
C CYS A 123 28.18 -17.13 10.29
N TYR A 124 28.82 -15.96 10.30
CA TYR A 124 30.25 -15.80 10.03
C TYR A 124 30.95 -15.22 11.25
N GLU A 125 32.07 -15.83 11.62
CA GLU A 125 32.96 -15.32 12.66
C GLU A 125 34.05 -14.44 12.03
N SER A 126 34.18 -13.21 12.51
CA SER A 126 35.23 -12.29 12.08
C SER A 126 36.47 -12.52 12.94
N LEU A 127 37.43 -13.34 12.46
CA LEU A 127 38.72 -13.44 13.14
C LEU A 127 39.48 -12.12 13.00
N GLY A 128 39.52 -11.33 14.07
CA GLY A 128 40.33 -10.12 14.16
C GLY A 128 41.76 -10.42 14.63
N SER A 129 42.74 -10.12 13.77
CA SER A 129 44.09 -9.65 14.14
C SER A 129 45.17 -10.62 14.66
N GLU A 130 45.20 -11.90 14.28
CA GLU A 130 46.37 -12.78 14.57
C GLU A 130 46.69 -13.73 13.38
N ALA A 131 46.53 -13.27 12.14
CA ALA A 131 47.06 -13.98 10.99
C ALA A 131 47.75 -12.98 10.07
N ASN A 132 49.07 -13.03 10.11
CA ASN A 132 50.00 -12.24 9.32
C ASN A 132 49.95 -12.71 7.85
N ASP A 133 48.79 -12.63 7.18
CA ASP A 133 48.65 -12.70 5.72
C ASP A 133 47.22 -12.36 5.24
N GLY A 134 47.05 -11.13 4.75
CA GLY A 134 46.24 -10.76 3.57
C GLY A 134 44.74 -11.07 3.41
N GLN A 135 44.08 -11.96 4.16
CA GLN A 135 42.67 -12.30 3.91
C GLN A 135 41.86 -12.56 5.19
N PRO A 136 40.72 -11.88 5.40
CA PRO A 136 39.84 -12.18 6.52
C PRO A 136 39.21 -13.56 6.31
N LEU A 137 39.69 -14.56 7.05
CA LEU A 137 39.11 -15.90 7.09
C LEU A 137 37.78 -15.82 7.87
N LEU A 138 36.66 -15.93 7.16
CA LEU A 138 35.34 -16.06 7.76
C LEU A 138 35.03 -17.54 7.96
N LEU A 139 34.94 -17.99 9.21
CA LEU A 139 34.57 -19.38 9.52
C LEU A 139 33.05 -19.52 9.47
N LEU A 140 32.56 -20.39 8.58
CA LEU A 140 31.13 -20.64 8.36
C LEU A 140 30.58 -21.50 9.52
N ARG A 141 29.59 -20.98 10.23
CA ARG A 141 28.87 -21.71 11.27
C ARG A 141 27.43 -21.93 10.83
N GLU A 142 27.16 -23.15 10.37
CA GLU A 142 25.94 -23.54 9.66
C GLU A 142 24.76 -23.92 10.59
N ASP A 143 24.99 -23.94 11.90
CA ASP A 143 24.08 -24.54 12.91
C ASP A 143 23.32 -23.53 13.79
N ARG A 144 23.41 -22.22 13.55
CA ARG A 144 22.80 -21.20 14.43
C ARG A 144 21.91 -20.21 13.67
N GLY A 145 20.68 -20.02 14.14
CA GLY A 145 19.75 -19.02 13.59
C GLY A 145 20.20 -17.58 13.87
N LYS A 146 19.62 -16.61 13.13
CA LYS A 146 20.02 -15.19 13.16
C LYS A 146 20.12 -14.60 14.56
N SER A 147 19.15 -14.88 15.43
CA SER A 147 19.11 -14.31 16.78
C SER A 147 20.26 -14.81 17.68
N GLU A 148 20.66 -16.08 17.54
CA GLU A 148 21.78 -16.64 18.29
C GLU A 148 23.12 -16.18 17.73
N CYS A 149 23.22 -16.07 16.41
CA CYS A 149 24.39 -15.51 15.73
C CYS A 149 24.68 -14.07 16.18
N LEU A 150 23.66 -13.20 16.17
CA LEU A 150 23.82 -11.80 16.57
C LEU A 150 24.09 -11.66 18.08
N LYS A 151 23.49 -12.50 18.92
CA LYS A 151 23.79 -12.55 20.37
C LYS A 151 25.23 -12.96 20.64
N ALA A 152 25.80 -13.83 19.81
CA ALA A 152 27.20 -14.23 19.89
C ALA A 152 28.17 -13.16 19.34
N GLY A 153 27.68 -12.00 18.88
CA GLY A 153 28.51 -10.95 18.29
C GLY A 153 29.04 -11.28 16.89
N LEU A 154 28.46 -12.30 16.25
CA LEU A 154 28.88 -12.79 14.94
C LEU A 154 28.12 -12.08 13.82
N LEU A 155 28.67 -12.09 12.60
CA LEU A 155 28.08 -11.45 11.43
C LEU A 155 27.11 -12.40 10.74
N TRP A 156 25.87 -11.96 10.54
CA TRP A 156 24.86 -12.70 9.77
C TRP A 156 24.84 -12.23 8.31
N ARG A 157 24.81 -13.16 7.36
CA ARG A 157 24.61 -12.84 5.94
C ARG A 157 23.57 -13.78 5.35
N GLY A 158 22.44 -13.23 4.94
CA GLY A 158 21.32 -13.98 4.36
C GLY A 158 20.60 -13.18 3.29
N TYR A 159 19.54 -13.77 2.73
CA TYR A 159 18.69 -13.10 1.77
C TYR A 159 17.79 -12.07 2.47
N GLU A 160 18.23 -10.81 2.49
CA GLU A 160 17.47 -9.72 3.09
C GLU A 160 16.46 -9.15 2.08
N VAL A 161 15.18 -9.23 2.41
CA VAL A 161 14.11 -8.51 1.70
C VAL A 161 13.68 -7.32 2.52
N SER A 162 13.57 -6.14 1.90
CA SER A 162 13.14 -4.94 2.62
C SER A 162 11.64 -5.00 2.94
N GLU A 163 11.34 -5.35 4.18
CA GLU A 163 9.97 -5.30 4.73
C GLU A 163 9.39 -3.88 4.58
N ASP A 164 10.13 -2.84 4.95
CA ASP A 164 9.62 -1.46 4.90
C ASP A 164 9.17 -1.04 3.48
N VAL A 165 9.93 -1.41 2.43
CA VAL A 165 9.54 -1.13 1.05
C VAL A 165 8.32 -1.96 0.64
N PHE A 166 8.28 -3.25 1.00
CA PHE A 166 7.13 -4.11 0.75
C PHE A 166 5.86 -3.49 1.38
N LEU A 167 5.95 -3.00 2.62
CA LEU A 167 4.83 -2.43 3.37
C LEU A 167 4.27 -1.20 2.70
N LEU A 168 5.15 -0.24 2.40
CA LEU A 168 4.78 1.02 1.77
C LEU A 168 4.19 0.80 0.39
N CYS A 169 4.76 -0.12 -0.40
CA CYS A 169 4.24 -0.44 -1.73
C CYS A 169 2.83 -1.05 -1.64
N LEU A 170 2.63 -2.01 -0.73
CA LEU A 170 1.33 -2.63 -0.51
C LEU A 170 0.28 -1.60 -0.06
N CYS A 171 0.63 -0.74 0.91
CA CYS A 171 -0.25 0.34 1.38
C CYS A 171 -0.61 1.33 0.26
N CYS A 172 0.37 1.77 -0.55
CA CYS A 172 0.11 2.68 -1.67
C CYS A 172 -0.86 2.07 -2.68
N LEU A 173 -0.64 0.81 -3.08
CA LEU A 173 -1.47 0.13 -4.07
C LEU A 173 -2.88 -0.15 -3.53
N LEU A 174 -3.00 -0.58 -2.27
CA LEU A 174 -4.27 -0.78 -1.59
C LEU A 174 -5.08 0.53 -1.56
N LEU A 175 -4.44 1.60 -1.09
CA LEU A 175 -5.05 2.92 -0.94
C LEU A 175 -5.50 3.48 -2.29
N ALA A 176 -4.66 3.37 -3.33
CA ALA A 176 -4.99 3.79 -4.68
C ALA A 176 -6.20 3.04 -5.27
N GLU A 177 -6.28 1.71 -5.11
CA GLU A 177 -7.42 0.94 -5.63
C GLU A 177 -8.73 1.21 -4.88
N GLU A 178 -8.70 1.26 -3.55
CA GLU A 178 -9.92 1.44 -2.76
C GLU A 178 -10.50 2.85 -2.87
N THR A 179 -9.63 3.86 -3.03
CA THR A 179 -10.06 5.26 -3.20
C THR A 179 -10.46 5.59 -4.64
N ALA A 180 -9.94 4.88 -5.65
CA ALA A 180 -10.28 5.10 -7.06
C ALA A 180 -11.77 4.85 -7.40
N VAL A 181 -12.52 4.18 -6.53
CA VAL A 181 -13.98 3.97 -6.69
C VAL A 181 -14.75 5.29 -6.57
N PHE A 182 -14.20 6.28 -5.87
CA PHE A 182 -14.90 7.52 -5.55
C PHE A 182 -15.15 8.41 -6.77
N GLY A 183 -14.19 8.48 -7.71
CA GLY A 183 -14.34 9.25 -8.96
C GLY A 183 -15.55 8.80 -9.79
N PRO A 184 -15.65 7.52 -10.18
CA PRO A 184 -16.82 6.98 -10.84
C PRO A 184 -18.11 7.19 -10.05
N TYR A 185 -18.08 7.03 -8.72
CA TYR A 185 -19.23 7.26 -7.85
C TYR A 185 -19.78 8.70 -7.96
N LEU A 186 -18.90 9.70 -7.93
CA LEU A 186 -19.27 11.10 -8.10
C LEU A 186 -19.77 11.39 -9.53
N SER A 187 -19.13 10.80 -10.55
CA SER A 187 -19.53 10.98 -11.95
C SER A 187 -20.94 10.45 -12.25
N LEU A 188 -21.40 9.46 -11.49
CA LEU A 188 -22.77 8.93 -11.55
C LEU A 188 -23.76 9.76 -10.71
N GLY A 189 -23.38 10.95 -10.23
CA GLY A 189 -24.23 11.81 -9.39
C GLY A 189 -24.31 11.36 -7.93
N GLY A 190 -23.27 10.67 -7.41
CA GLY A 190 -23.13 10.28 -6.00
C GLY A 190 -23.42 11.42 -5.03
N VAL A 191 -24.35 11.23 -4.09
CA VAL A 191 -24.48 12.18 -2.97
C VAL A 191 -23.25 12.01 -2.08
N SER A 192 -22.55 13.10 -1.83
CA SER A 192 -21.30 13.07 -1.08
C SER A 192 -21.31 14.13 0.00
N ASP A 193 -21.62 13.68 1.21
CA ASP A 193 -21.60 14.52 2.40
C ASP A 193 -20.18 15.00 2.73
N ALA A 194 -20.07 16.13 3.44
CA ALA A 194 -18.79 16.70 3.83
C ALA A 194 -17.87 15.71 4.59
N PRO A 195 -18.34 14.87 5.54
CA PRO A 195 -17.48 13.90 6.23
C PRO A 195 -16.83 12.88 5.29
N LEU A 196 -17.56 12.40 4.28
CA LEU A 196 -17.04 11.45 3.29
C LEU A 196 -15.94 12.08 2.44
N ARG A 197 -16.14 13.34 2.02
CA ARG A 197 -15.16 14.12 1.24
C ARG A 197 -13.88 14.37 2.04
N ILE A 198 -14.02 14.79 3.30
CA ILE A 198 -12.90 15.01 4.21
C ILE A 198 -12.10 13.73 4.39
N LEU A 199 -12.77 12.60 4.61
CA LEU A 199 -12.12 11.32 4.82
C LEU A 199 -11.41 10.80 3.56
N PHE A 200 -12.00 11.01 2.38
CA PHE A 200 -11.34 10.75 1.11
C PHE A 200 -10.06 11.58 0.96
N LEU A 201 -10.10 12.87 1.29
CA LEU A 201 -8.90 13.73 1.26
C LEU A 201 -7.83 13.25 2.25
N PHE A 202 -8.20 12.80 3.44
CA PHE A 202 -7.24 12.17 4.36
C PHE A 202 -6.60 10.92 3.74
N CYS A 203 -7.34 10.10 3.01
CA CYS A 203 -6.77 8.96 2.29
C CYS A 203 -5.80 9.41 1.19
N VAL A 204 -6.10 10.48 0.45
CA VAL A 204 -5.21 11.02 -0.59
C VAL A 204 -3.93 11.61 0.03
N LEU A 205 -4.04 12.34 1.14
CA LEU A 205 -2.89 12.85 1.88
C LEU A 205 -2.02 11.72 2.42
N LEU A 206 -2.65 10.66 2.95
CA LEU A 206 -1.95 9.47 3.42
C LEU A 206 -1.22 8.75 2.29
N LEU A 207 -1.80 8.69 1.08
CA LEU A 207 -1.14 8.14 -0.11
C LEU A 207 0.11 8.93 -0.48
N GLY A 208 -0.01 10.27 -0.53
CA GLY A 208 1.13 11.14 -0.77
C GLY A 208 2.24 10.95 0.27
N LEU A 209 1.85 10.80 1.54
CA LEU A 209 2.78 10.56 2.63
C LEU A 209 3.50 9.21 2.51
N TRP A 210 2.81 8.14 2.12
CA TRP A 210 3.46 6.85 1.88
C TRP A 210 4.45 6.88 0.72
N ILE A 211 4.10 7.56 -0.38
CA ILE A 211 5.01 7.77 -1.52
C ILE A 211 6.23 8.58 -1.07
N PHE A 212 6.03 9.65 -0.29
CA PHE A 212 7.11 10.45 0.24
C PHE A 212 8.05 9.63 1.14
N LEU A 213 7.50 8.84 2.06
CA LEU A 213 8.31 7.98 2.95
C LEU A 213 9.06 6.89 2.17
N LEU A 214 8.46 6.36 1.11
CA LEU A 214 9.13 5.43 0.20
C LEU A 214 10.30 6.10 -0.52
N LEU A 215 10.12 7.31 -1.04
CA LEU A 215 11.21 8.08 -1.66
C LEU A 215 12.33 8.37 -0.67
N CYS A 216 11.99 8.78 0.57
CA CYS A 216 12.99 8.97 1.61
C CYS A 216 13.74 7.67 1.93
N LEU A 217 13.04 6.54 2.02
CA LEU A 217 13.66 5.24 2.29
C LEU A 217 14.67 4.86 1.20
N LEU A 218 14.28 5.03 -0.06
CA LEU A 218 15.10 4.70 -1.22
C LEU A 218 16.31 5.65 -1.36
N ALA A 219 16.12 6.95 -1.10
CA ALA A 219 17.16 7.95 -1.24
C ALA A 219 18.19 7.95 -0.10
N TYR A 220 17.76 7.81 1.16
CA TYR A 220 18.66 7.89 2.32
C TYR A 220 19.23 6.54 2.75
N PHE A 221 18.54 5.43 2.46
CA PHE A 221 18.97 4.08 2.87
C PHE A 221 18.97 3.12 1.67
N PRO A 222 19.77 3.39 0.61
CA PRO A 222 19.81 2.51 -0.55
C PRO A 222 20.37 1.13 -0.16
N GLN A 223 19.56 0.09 -0.36
CA GLN A 223 19.89 -1.32 -0.08
C GLN A 223 19.44 -2.19 -1.25
N PHE A 224 20.24 -2.23 -2.31
CA PHE A 224 20.01 -3.12 -3.44
C PHE A 224 20.69 -4.48 -3.23
N PRO A 225 20.05 -5.60 -3.61
CA PRO A 225 18.73 -5.73 -4.26
C PRO A 225 17.53 -5.83 -3.29
N ALA A 226 17.78 -5.81 -1.97
CA ALA A 226 16.75 -6.03 -0.94
C ALA A 226 15.49 -5.16 -1.09
N GLN A 227 15.66 -3.88 -1.42
CA GLN A 227 14.57 -2.93 -1.64
C GLN A 227 13.76 -3.23 -2.89
N LEU A 228 14.43 -3.64 -3.97
CA LEU A 228 13.76 -4.02 -5.22
C LEU A 228 12.89 -5.26 -5.01
N LEU A 229 13.41 -6.25 -4.27
CA LEU A 229 12.67 -7.47 -3.93
C LEU A 229 11.45 -7.17 -3.06
N GLY A 230 11.58 -6.28 -2.06
CA GLY A 230 10.45 -5.83 -1.25
C GLY A 230 9.36 -5.18 -2.09
N GLY A 231 9.73 -4.27 -3.00
CA GLY A 231 8.79 -3.64 -3.92
C GLY A 231 8.12 -4.62 -4.88
N ALA A 232 8.86 -5.61 -5.38
CA ALA A 232 8.34 -6.68 -6.24
C ALA A 232 7.31 -7.55 -5.50
N VAL A 233 7.61 -7.99 -4.27
CA VAL A 233 6.67 -8.76 -3.43
C VAL A 233 5.41 -7.95 -3.16
N GLY A 234 5.52 -6.64 -2.91
CA GLY A 234 4.38 -5.74 -2.79
C GLY A 234 3.50 -5.68 -4.03
N CYS A 235 4.12 -5.50 -5.20
CA CYS A 235 3.40 -5.46 -6.47
C CYS A 235 2.74 -6.80 -6.81
N LEU A 236 3.42 -7.92 -6.55
CA LEU A 236 2.88 -9.26 -6.77
C LEU A 236 1.70 -9.56 -5.84
N SER A 237 1.82 -9.20 -4.56
CA SER A 237 0.75 -9.33 -3.58
C SER A 237 -0.50 -8.57 -4.01
N TRP A 238 -0.34 -7.32 -4.45
CA TRP A 238 -1.44 -6.54 -4.99
C TRP A 238 -2.05 -7.15 -6.26
N ARG A 239 -1.23 -7.58 -7.23
CA ARG A 239 -1.73 -8.22 -8.46
C ARG A 239 -2.52 -9.49 -8.13
N GLY A 240 -2.00 -10.34 -7.25
CA GLY A 240 -2.67 -11.55 -6.78
C GLY A 240 -4.03 -11.26 -6.16
N LEU A 241 -4.12 -10.26 -5.29
CA LEU A 241 -5.37 -9.85 -4.65
C LEU A 241 -6.35 -9.20 -5.66
N TYR A 242 -5.97 -8.08 -6.26
CA TYR A 242 -6.89 -7.21 -7.00
C TYR A 242 -7.15 -7.67 -8.44
N GLN A 243 -6.13 -8.16 -9.14
CA GLN A 243 -6.27 -8.58 -10.54
C GLN A 243 -6.67 -10.05 -10.67
N GLY A 244 -6.25 -10.89 -9.71
CA GLY A 244 -6.59 -12.31 -9.63
C GLY A 244 -7.82 -12.58 -8.75
N TRP A 245 -7.62 -12.69 -7.45
CA TRP A 245 -8.63 -13.23 -6.53
C TRP A 245 -9.93 -12.42 -6.50
N TYR A 246 -9.85 -11.09 -6.39
CA TYR A 246 -11.02 -10.21 -6.33
C TYR A 246 -11.75 -10.10 -7.67
N ARG A 247 -11.15 -10.54 -8.79
CA ARG A 247 -11.80 -10.62 -10.10
C ARG A 247 -12.81 -11.77 -10.20
N ASN A 248 -12.66 -12.82 -9.39
CA ASN A 248 -13.51 -14.02 -9.43
C ASN A 248 -14.94 -13.80 -8.91
N GLY A 249 -15.34 -12.54 -8.72
CA GLY A 249 -16.68 -12.17 -8.30
C GLY A 249 -16.91 -12.33 -6.80
N PRO A 250 -18.07 -11.87 -6.32
CA PRO A 250 -18.44 -12.00 -4.93
C PRO A 250 -18.88 -13.43 -4.59
N SER A 251 -18.05 -14.18 -3.85
CA SER A 251 -18.39 -15.51 -3.29
C SER A 251 -18.26 -15.51 -1.76
N TRP A 252 -18.54 -16.63 -1.09
CA TRP A 252 -18.33 -16.75 0.37
C TRP A 252 -16.87 -16.49 0.78
N PHE A 253 -15.93 -16.83 -0.12
CA PHE A 253 -14.50 -16.66 0.11
C PHE A 253 -13.90 -15.42 -0.56
N CYS A 254 -14.58 -14.83 -1.56
CA CYS A 254 -14.07 -13.69 -2.33
C CYS A 254 -14.87 -12.42 -2.04
N PRO A 255 -14.28 -11.34 -1.51
CA PRO A 255 -15.00 -10.10 -1.25
C PRO A 255 -15.44 -9.37 -2.53
N GLY A 256 -14.78 -9.59 -3.66
CA GLY A 256 -15.10 -9.00 -4.96
C GLY A 256 -14.35 -7.69 -5.25
N ARG A 257 -14.54 -7.15 -6.46
CA ARG A 257 -13.80 -5.96 -6.94
C ARG A 257 -14.24 -4.66 -6.23
N PRO A 258 -13.34 -3.68 -6.09
CA PRO A 258 -13.72 -2.33 -5.68
C PRO A 258 -14.83 -1.75 -6.58
N GLY A 259 -15.87 -1.21 -5.95
CA GLY A 259 -17.03 -0.62 -6.63
C GLY A 259 -18.09 -1.60 -7.14
N LEU A 260 -17.83 -2.91 -7.10
CA LEU A 260 -18.82 -3.93 -7.46
C LEU A 260 -19.93 -3.97 -6.41
N GLY A 261 -21.19 -3.84 -6.84
CA GLY A 261 -22.37 -3.72 -5.97
C GLY A 261 -22.71 -2.29 -5.52
N LEU A 262 -21.79 -1.32 -5.70
CA LEU A 262 -22.04 0.11 -5.45
C LEU A 262 -22.37 0.88 -6.74
N LEU A 263 -21.63 0.61 -7.82
CA LEU A 263 -21.78 1.34 -9.09
C LEU A 263 -22.89 0.77 -9.98
N ASN A 264 -23.06 -0.56 -10.02
CA ASN A 264 -24.03 -1.22 -10.91
C ASN A 264 -25.48 -0.79 -10.64
N THR A 265 -25.85 -0.69 -9.37
CA THR A 265 -27.20 -0.29 -8.94
C THR A 265 -27.49 1.17 -9.24
N LYS A 266 -26.46 2.03 -9.28
CA LYS A 266 -26.66 3.43 -9.61
C LYS A 266 -26.88 3.61 -11.11
N THR A 267 -26.14 2.88 -11.93
CA THR A 267 -26.39 2.78 -13.37
C THR A 267 -27.82 2.30 -13.64
N GLU A 268 -28.27 1.22 -12.98
CA GLU A 268 -29.66 0.73 -13.09
C GLU A 268 -30.70 1.80 -12.67
N SER A 269 -30.46 2.54 -11.58
CA SER A 269 -31.36 3.60 -11.15
C SER A 269 -31.39 4.82 -12.10
N SER A 270 -30.24 5.19 -12.68
CA SER A 270 -30.16 6.28 -13.66
C SER A 270 -30.81 5.90 -14.98
N GLU A 271 -30.66 4.64 -15.42
CA GLU A 271 -31.32 4.13 -16.63
C GLU A 271 -32.84 4.01 -16.46
N ALA A 272 -33.31 3.59 -15.28
CA ALA A 272 -34.74 3.56 -14.96
C ALA A 272 -35.35 4.98 -14.98
N ASN A 273 -34.71 5.94 -14.32
CA ASN A 273 -35.17 7.33 -14.28
C ASN A 273 -35.15 8.01 -15.66
N GLY A 274 -34.19 7.66 -16.52
CA GLY A 274 -34.14 8.16 -17.90
C GLY A 274 -35.24 7.58 -18.81
N LYS A 275 -35.69 6.35 -18.56
CA LYS A 275 -36.82 5.73 -19.27
C LYS A 275 -38.18 6.31 -18.85
N GLU A 276 -38.33 6.64 -17.57
CA GLU A 276 -39.55 7.26 -17.04
C GLU A 276 -39.75 8.67 -17.62
N LEU A 277 -38.68 9.49 -17.64
CA LEU A 277 -38.71 10.85 -18.18
C LEU A 277 -38.94 10.93 -19.71
N SER A 278 -38.60 9.86 -20.45
CA SER A 278 -38.86 9.76 -21.89
C SER A 278 -40.26 9.27 -22.22
N HIS A 279 -40.94 8.59 -21.29
CA HIS A 279 -42.32 8.15 -21.46
C HIS A 279 -43.33 9.29 -21.21
N ASP A 280 -43.01 10.19 -20.29
CA ASP A 280 -43.82 11.39 -20.00
C ASP A 280 -43.74 12.46 -21.09
N HIS A 281 -42.64 12.48 -21.87
CA HIS A 281 -42.48 13.46 -22.96
C HIS A 281 -43.15 13.05 -24.28
N ASN A 282 -43.62 11.80 -24.38
CA ASN A 282 -44.20 11.21 -25.59
C ASN A 282 -45.71 10.91 -25.45
N SER A 283 -46.36 11.41 -24.39
CA SER A 283 -47.82 11.39 -24.16
C SER A 283 -48.39 12.80 -24.27
#